data_AF-B9L3Z5-F1
#
_entry.id   AF-B9L3Z5-F1
#
_cell.length_a   1.000
_cell.length_b   1.000
_cell.length_c   1.000
_cell.angle_alpha   90.00
_cell.angle_beta   90.00
_cell.angle_gamma   90.00
#
_symmetry.space_group_name_H-M   'P 1'
#
loop_
_entity.id
_entity.type
_entity.pdbx_description
1 polymer ?
#
loop_
_entity_poly.entity_id
_entity_poly.type
_entity_poly.pdbx_seq_one_letter_code
_entity_poly.pdbx_strand_id
1 'polypeptide(L)'
;MRHGEYKTPGGKLVQVDCEVIDGRLHHVQVTGDFFLEPPEALDAIAQALEDAPVDASEEELAQRIQRALERFGDGLELLGFSPEAVARATRRAIE
;
A
#
# COMPACT_ATOMS: atom_id res chain seq x y z
N MET A 1 14.71 7.93 2.70
CA MET A 1 13.47 7.34 3.21
C MET A 1 12.39 8.41 3.25
N ARG A 2 11.24 8.11 2.66
CA ARG A 2 10.04 8.93 2.55
C ARG A 2 8.93 8.25 3.34
N HIS A 3 8.09 9.05 3.98
CA HIS A 3 7.07 8.57 4.91
C HIS A 3 5.72 9.22 4.60
N GLY A 4 4.67 8.41 4.50
CA GLY A 4 3.32 8.89 4.31
C GLY A 4 2.34 8.13 5.20
N GLU A 5 1.40 8.85 5.79
CA GLU A 5 0.37 8.27 6.65
C GLU A 5 -1.02 8.68 6.20
N TYR A 6 -1.98 7.77 6.36
CA TYR A 6 -3.38 8.02 6.11
C TYR A 6 -4.24 7.40 7.19
N LYS A 7 -5.10 8.21 7.80
CA LYS A 7 -6.13 7.74 8.71
C LYS A 7 -7.42 7.47 7.94
N THR A 8 -7.85 6.22 7.89
CA THR A 8 -9.08 5.79 7.22
C THR A 8 -10.31 6.39 7.91
N PRO A 9 -11.48 6.45 7.23
CA PRO A 9 -12.72 6.90 7.86
C PRO A 9 -13.12 6.08 9.09
N GLY A 10 -12.72 4.81 9.15
CA GLY A 10 -12.91 3.92 10.31
C GLY A 10 -11.94 4.19 11.46
N GLY A 11 -11.07 5.19 11.35
CA GLY A 11 -10.13 5.62 12.38
C GLY A 11 -8.82 4.84 12.42
N LYS A 12 -8.62 3.88 11.52
CA LYS A 12 -7.38 3.11 11.41
C LYS A 12 -6.29 3.90 10.68
N LEU A 13 -5.06 3.76 11.13
CA LEU A 13 -3.86 4.30 10.55
C LEU A 13 -3.23 3.30 9.57
N VAL A 14 -2.92 3.79 8.38
CA VAL A 14 -2.08 3.13 7.38
C VAL A 14 -0.86 4.03 7.16
N GLN A 15 0.33 3.44 7.20
CA GLN A 15 1.60 4.12 6.98
C GLN A 15 2.37 3.41 5.87
N VAL A 16 3.03 4.19 5.05
CA VAL A 16 3.91 3.71 3.99
C VAL A 16 5.25 4.42 4.12
N ASP A 17 6.30 3.62 4.23
CA ASP A 17 7.67 4.06 4.12
C ASP A 17 8.27 3.53 2.83
N CYS A 18 9.06 4.35 2.12
CA CYS A 18 9.72 3.93 0.89
C CYS A 18 10.97 4.76 0.59
N GLU A 19 11.72 4.35 -0.41
CA GLU A 19 12.75 5.14 -1.07
C GLU A 19 12.34 5.45 -2.50
N VAL A 20 12.95 6.49 -3.07
CA VAL A 20 12.81 6.78 -4.49
C VAL A 20 14.18 6.82 -5.15
N ILE A 21 14.36 5.91 -6.10
CA ILE A 21 15.58 5.74 -6.88
C ILE A 21 15.17 5.81 -8.35
N ASP A 22 15.82 6.68 -9.13
CA ASP A 22 15.54 6.87 -10.56
C ASP A 22 14.05 7.07 -10.91
N GLY A 23 13.32 7.78 -10.04
CA GLY A 23 11.90 8.07 -10.22
C GLY A 23 10.97 6.89 -9.96
N ARG A 24 11.45 5.85 -9.25
CA ARG A 24 10.68 4.65 -8.90
C ARG A 24 10.69 4.38 -7.41
N LEU A 25 9.62 3.78 -6.90
CA LEU A 25 9.52 3.35 -5.51
C LEU A 25 10.41 2.13 -5.28
N HIS A 26 11.15 2.16 -4.18
CA HIS A 26 11.98 1.05 -3.70
C HIS A 26 11.82 0.86 -2.20
N HIS A 27 12.07 -0.36 -1.72
CA HIS A 27 12.08 -0.68 -0.28
C HIS A 27 10.77 -0.26 0.41
N VAL A 28 9.64 -0.54 -0.23
CA VAL A 28 8.31 -0.16 0.25
C VAL A 28 7.93 -1.01 1.46
N GLN A 29 7.53 -0.35 2.54
CA GLN A 29 7.04 -0.97 3.75
C GLN A 29 5.65 -0.42 4.05
N VAL A 30 4.69 -1.32 4.32
CA VAL A 30 3.32 -0.96 4.70
C VAL A 30 3.11 -1.38 6.14
N THR A 31 2.73 -0.43 6.99
CA THR A 31 2.49 -0.66 8.43
C THR A 31 1.23 0.06 8.87
N GLY A 32 0.71 -0.23 10.07
CA GLY A 32 -0.49 0.41 10.59
C GLY A 32 -1.16 -0.36 11.71
N ASP A 33 -2.39 0.05 12.08
CA ASP A 33 -3.22 -0.57 13.13
C ASP A 33 -4.47 -1.29 12.56
N PHE A 34 -4.31 -1.92 11.40
CA PHE A 34 -5.31 -2.72 10.70
C PHE A 34 -5.09 -4.23 10.91
N PHE A 35 -6.05 -5.05 10.47
CA PHE A 35 -5.93 -6.51 10.42
C PHE A 35 -5.99 -6.99 8.97
N LEU A 36 -5.28 -8.09 8.71
CA LEU A 36 -5.14 -8.72 7.40
C LEU A 36 -5.02 -10.23 7.57
N GLU A 37 -5.81 -11.00 6.83
CA GLU A 37 -5.69 -12.45 6.70
C GLU A 37 -5.70 -12.82 5.21
N PRO A 38 -4.75 -13.63 4.72
CA PRO A 38 -3.59 -14.15 5.45
C PRO A 38 -2.47 -13.09 5.57
N PRO A 39 -1.60 -13.16 6.59
CA PRO A 39 -0.60 -12.13 6.85
C PRO A 39 0.40 -11.93 5.70
N GLU A 40 0.65 -12.96 4.87
CA GLU A 40 1.53 -12.86 3.69
C GLU A 40 0.94 -11.97 2.58
N ALA A 41 -0.33 -11.58 2.67
CA ALA A 41 -0.90 -10.57 1.80
C ALA A 41 -0.24 -9.19 2.00
N LEU A 42 0.33 -8.90 3.17
CA LEU A 42 1.03 -7.63 3.40
C LEU A 42 2.27 -7.50 2.51
N ASP A 43 3.02 -8.60 2.38
CA ASP A 43 4.17 -8.67 1.49
C ASP A 43 3.76 -8.51 0.02
N ALA A 44 2.59 -9.04 -0.36
CA ALA A 44 2.04 -8.86 -1.71
C ALA A 44 1.73 -7.38 -2.00
N ILE A 45 1.17 -6.67 -1.02
CA ILE A 45 0.85 -5.25 -1.12
C ILE A 45 2.14 -4.43 -1.27
N ALA A 46 3.15 -4.69 -0.44
CA ALA A 46 4.44 -4.00 -0.53
C ALA A 46 5.12 -4.26 -1.88
N GLN A 47 5.19 -5.52 -2.32
CA GLN A 47 5.78 -5.91 -3.61
C GLN A 47 5.04 -5.31 -4.81
N ALA A 48 3.72 -5.10 -4.73
CA ALA A 48 2.95 -4.47 -5.80
C ALA A 48 3.31 -3.00 -6.04
N LEU A 49 3.87 -2.34 -5.01
CA LEU A 49 4.28 -0.95 -5.05
C LEU A 49 5.74 -0.77 -5.47
N GLU A 50 6.58 -1.79 -5.34
CA GLU A 50 7.95 -1.78 -5.87
C GLU A 50 7.96 -1.46 -7.36
N ASP A 51 8.98 -0.72 -7.81
CA ASP A 51 9.16 -0.23 -9.18
C ASP A 51 8.03 0.65 -9.73
N ALA A 52 7.02 1.02 -8.92
CA ALA A 52 6.01 1.98 -9.33
C ALA A 52 6.65 3.34 -9.60
N PRO A 53 6.29 4.02 -10.71
CA PRO A 53 6.83 5.32 -10.99
C PRO A 53 6.23 6.35 -10.01
N VAL A 54 7.01 7.35 -9.63
CA VAL A 54 6.58 8.35 -8.62
C VAL A 54 5.44 9.26 -9.09
N ASP A 55 5.18 9.31 -10.39
CA ASP A 55 4.05 10.01 -10.99
C ASP A 55 2.78 9.14 -11.10
N ALA A 56 2.83 7.88 -10.66
CA ALA A 56 1.65 7.02 -10.57
C ALA A 56 0.59 7.69 -9.68
N SER A 57 -0.64 7.69 -10.19
CA SER A 57 -1.82 8.19 -9.48
C SER A 57 -2.21 7.26 -8.33
N GLU A 58 -2.99 7.79 -7.36
CA GLU A 58 -3.59 6.99 -6.28
C GLU A 58 -4.38 5.80 -6.86
N GLU A 59 -5.09 6.01 -7.97
CA GLU A 59 -5.87 4.96 -8.63
C GLU A 59 -5.00 3.86 -9.22
N GLU A 60 -3.91 4.21 -9.92
CA GLU A 60 -2.98 3.21 -10.48
C GLU A 60 -2.29 2.39 -9.39
N LEU A 61 -1.90 3.02 -8.28
CA LEU A 61 -1.31 2.33 -7.14
C LEU A 61 -2.33 1.38 -6.48
N ALA A 62 -3.57 1.82 -6.28
CA ALA A 62 -4.64 0.98 -5.73
C ALA A 62 -4.92 -0.23 -6.63
N GLN A 63 -4.96 -0.04 -7.96
CA GLN A 63 -5.17 -1.13 -8.92
C GLN A 63 -4.01 -2.15 -8.91
N ARG A 64 -2.76 -1.70 -8.78
CA ARG A 64 -1.60 -2.60 -8.65
C ARG A 64 -1.74 -3.49 -7.41
N ILE A 65 -2.08 -2.88 -6.28
CA ILE A 65 -2.31 -3.59 -5.02
C ILE A 65 -3.46 -4.60 -5.17
N GLN A 66 -4.61 -4.16 -5.73
CA GLN A 66 -5.78 -5.02 -5.92
C GLN A 66 -5.43 -6.27 -6.75
N ARG A 67 -4.70 -6.12 -7.86
CA ARG A 67 -4.27 -7.24 -8.70
C ARG A 67 -3.35 -8.22 -7.97
N ALA A 68 -2.42 -7.71 -7.14
CA ALA A 68 -1.55 -8.56 -6.35
C ALA A 68 -2.32 -9.37 -5.30
N LEU A 69 -3.45 -8.82 -4.82
CA LEU A 69 -4.31 -9.45 -3.83
C LEU A 69 -5.26 -10.52 -4.41
N GLU A 70 -5.55 -10.50 -5.72
CA GLU A 70 -6.43 -11.49 -6.38
C GLU A 70 -5.99 -12.94 -6.13
N ARG A 71 -4.68 -13.18 -5.97
CA ARG A 71 -4.11 -14.51 -5.72
C ARG A 71 -4.58 -15.17 -4.41
N PHE A 72 -5.08 -14.39 -3.45
CA PHE A 72 -5.55 -14.89 -2.16
C PHE A 72 -7.03 -15.32 -2.17
N GLY A 73 -7.78 -14.94 -3.22
CA GLY A 73 -9.16 -15.36 -3.43
C GLY A 73 -10.09 -15.06 -2.25
N ASP A 74 -11.05 -15.96 -2.01
CA ASP A 74 -12.08 -15.81 -0.96
C ASP A 74 -11.54 -15.87 0.48
N GLY A 75 -10.28 -16.27 0.67
CA GLY A 75 -9.63 -16.29 1.98
C GLY A 75 -9.03 -14.95 2.41
N LEU A 76 -9.11 -13.92 1.55
CA LEU A 76 -8.57 -12.60 1.84
C LEU A 76 -9.56 -11.76 2.67
N GLU A 77 -9.11 -11.33 3.84
CA GLU A 77 -9.83 -10.38 4.70
C GLU A 77 -9.00 -9.11 4.93
N LEU A 78 -9.51 -7.97 4.50
CA LEU A 78 -8.94 -6.65 4.78
C LEU A 78 -9.82 -5.95 5.83
N LEU A 79 -9.33 -5.77 7.04
CA LEU A 79 -10.12 -5.21 8.13
C LEU A 79 -9.53 -3.89 8.60
N GLY A 80 -10.26 -2.81 8.30
CA GLY A 80 -9.91 -1.45 8.71
C GLY A 80 -9.02 -0.69 7.74
N PHE A 81 -8.66 -1.28 6.60
CA PHE A 81 -7.95 -0.62 5.52
C PHE A 81 -8.39 -1.15 4.15
N SER A 82 -7.89 -0.52 3.09
CA SER A 82 -8.15 -0.91 1.71
C SER A 82 -6.94 -0.60 0.82
N PRO A 83 -6.86 -1.15 -0.41
CA PRO A 83 -5.83 -0.79 -1.39
C PRO A 83 -5.72 0.72 -1.61
N GLU A 84 -6.85 1.43 -1.65
CA GLU A 84 -6.90 2.89 -1.79
C GLU A 84 -6.29 3.61 -0.58
N ALA A 85 -6.50 3.08 0.63
CA ALA A 85 -5.90 3.65 1.84
C ALA A 85 -4.36 3.55 1.79
N VAL A 86 -3.81 2.42 1.33
CA VAL A 86 -2.36 2.24 1.13
C VAL A 86 -1.85 3.12 -0.01
N ALA A 87 -2.57 3.20 -1.13
CA ALA A 87 -2.22 4.06 -2.25
C ALA A 87 -2.16 5.54 -1.84
N ARG A 88 -3.12 6.00 -1.03
CA ARG A 88 -3.14 7.36 -0.48
C ARG A 88 -1.97 7.63 0.45
N ALA A 89 -1.65 6.70 1.35
CA ALA A 89 -0.47 6.81 2.19
C ALA A 89 0.82 6.84 1.34
N THR A 90 0.89 6.04 0.28
CA THR A 90 2.02 6.03 -0.67
C THR A 90 2.17 7.37 -1.40
N ARG A 91 1.07 7.95 -1.91
CA ARG A 91 1.08 9.29 -2.53
C ARG A 91 1.59 10.35 -1.58
N ARG A 92 1.12 10.34 -0.32
CA ARG A 92 1.59 11.27 0.72
C ARG A 92 3.06 11.09 1.06
N ALA A 93 3.63 9.90 0.88
CA ALA A 93 5.05 9.69 1.09
C ALA A 93 5.91 10.39 0.03
N ILE A 94 5.43 10.47 -1.23
CA ILE A 94 6.22 10.94 -2.37
C ILE A 94 5.89 12.35 -2.87
N GLU A 95 4.88 12.99 -2.27
CA GLU A 95 4.56 14.42 -2.42
C GLU A 95 5.45 15.32 -1.55
#